data_AF-A0AAW6D485-F1
#
_entry.id   AF-A0AAW6D485-F1
#
_cell.length_a   1.000
_cell.length_b   1.000
_cell.length_c   1.000
_cell.angle_alpha   90.00
_cell.angle_beta   90.00
_cell.angle_gamma   90.00
#
_symmetry.space_group_name_H-M   'P 1'
#
loop_
_entity.id
_entity.type
_entity.pdbx_description
1 polymer ?
#
loop_
_entity_poly.entity_id
_entity_poly.type
_entity_poly.pdbx_seq_one_letter_code
_entity_poly.pdbx_strand_id
1 'polypeptide(L)'
;MCAADFKSACGKAGLALIIIFAARCIADAAAWLIGTVMSGCDSQIVSSVQSLSSVIILYGLAIAVTARVFGYRFDKTVYKKPKRLGKAISWFVPMYGAGQIANIIVLAVSFLLIHNQSAVEDTLTPIVSSGTGSGAWYLAFLFIQMVILAPLFEEYWFRGVIQTSLMPYGNGFAILVSALCFGMAHGNIHQFCYTFIVGICLGYVRYATGSIMPTTIMHAMFNSIAAIAVVAVKTDTFVTAISKMQKGSPVTSGEEAYLTVLMIYVVLVLIIALVGMGAAIGKLKNNRLYRPVNNYPELSKKQKFAAIAKNPIFIVGFLACTAYIIVVMII
;
A
#
# COMPACT_ATOMS: atom_id res chain seq x y z
N MET A 1 16.98 12.75 -25.02
CA MET A 1 15.53 12.67 -24.73
C MET A 1 14.88 13.85 -25.39
N CYS A 2 13.85 13.64 -26.20
CA CYS A 2 13.09 14.72 -26.85
C CYS A 2 11.67 14.80 -26.26
N ALA A 3 10.91 15.82 -26.68
CA ALA A 3 9.52 16.01 -26.24
C ALA A 3 8.61 14.80 -26.55
N ALA A 4 8.88 14.08 -27.64
CA ALA A 4 8.14 12.86 -28.00
C ALA A 4 8.36 11.72 -26.99
N ASP A 5 9.59 11.58 -26.47
CA ASP A 5 9.92 10.60 -25.43
C ASP A 5 9.13 10.87 -24.15
N PHE A 6 9.02 12.15 -23.75
CA PHE A 6 8.24 12.53 -22.57
C PHE A 6 6.73 12.31 -22.76
N LYS A 7 6.18 12.61 -23.94
CA LYS A 7 4.77 12.32 -24.26
C LYS A 7 4.48 10.82 -24.20
N SER A 8 5.40 10.01 -24.74
CA SER A 8 5.34 8.55 -24.65
C SER A 8 5.39 8.06 -23.20
N ALA A 9 6.28 8.63 -22.37
CA ALA A 9 6.37 8.30 -20.95
C ALA A 9 5.07 8.61 -20.18
N CYS A 10 4.41 9.73 -20.46
CA CYS A 10 3.09 10.05 -19.90
C CYS A 10 2.03 9.02 -20.31
N GLY A 11 2.03 8.60 -21.58
CA GLY A 11 1.13 7.56 -22.07
C GLY A 11 1.36 6.21 -21.38
N LYS A 12 2.63 5.82 -21.20
CA LYS A 12 3.01 4.59 -20.46
C LYS A 12 2.59 4.63 -18.99
N ALA A 13 2.68 5.79 -18.34
CA ALA A 13 2.15 5.97 -16.99
C ALA A 13 0.62 5.81 -16.95
N GLY A 14 -0.09 6.29 -17.98
CA GLY A 14 -1.53 6.04 -18.13
C GLY A 14 -1.88 4.56 -18.34
N LEU A 15 -1.11 3.87 -19.20
CA LEU A 15 -1.25 2.42 -19.38
C LEU A 15 -1.00 1.66 -18.07
N ALA A 16 -0.06 2.11 -17.23
CA ALA A 16 0.17 1.50 -15.92
C ALA A 16 -1.09 1.55 -15.03
N LEU A 17 -1.81 2.67 -15.02
CA LEU A 17 -3.09 2.79 -14.31
C LEU A 17 -4.16 1.87 -14.90
N ILE A 18 -4.24 1.78 -16.24
CA ILE A 18 -5.18 0.85 -16.91
C ILE A 18 -4.85 -0.60 -16.55
N ILE A 19 -3.56 -0.98 -16.51
CA ILE A 19 -3.11 -2.32 -16.09
C ILE A 19 -3.49 -2.58 -14.63
N ILE A 20 -3.30 -1.60 -13.74
CA ILE A 20 -3.70 -1.71 -12.33
C ILE A 20 -5.21 -1.97 -12.21
N PHE A 21 -6.02 -1.14 -12.86
CA PHE A 21 -7.49 -1.29 -12.87
C PHE A 21 -7.90 -2.66 -13.43
N ALA A 22 -7.40 -3.03 -14.62
CA ALA A 22 -7.75 -4.30 -15.26
C ALA A 22 -7.32 -5.49 -14.39
N ALA A 23 -6.13 -5.46 -13.80
CA ALA A 23 -5.66 -6.52 -12.92
C ALA A 23 -6.55 -6.67 -11.68
N ARG A 24 -7.05 -5.57 -11.10
CA ARG A 24 -8.01 -5.62 -9.98
C ARG A 24 -9.33 -6.24 -10.40
N CYS A 25 -9.95 -5.79 -11.48
CA CYS A 25 -11.19 -6.40 -11.96
C CYS A 25 -11.04 -7.90 -12.25
N ILE A 26 -9.90 -8.32 -12.83
CA ILE A 26 -9.61 -9.73 -13.10
C ILE A 26 -9.41 -10.51 -11.79
N ALA A 27 -8.69 -9.94 -10.83
CA ALA A 27 -8.48 -10.58 -9.53
C ALA A 27 -9.80 -10.76 -8.76
N ASP A 28 -10.68 -9.75 -8.76
CA ASP A 28 -11.98 -9.82 -8.09
C ASP A 28 -12.89 -10.86 -8.75
N ALA A 29 -12.96 -10.86 -10.09
CA ALA A 29 -13.72 -11.85 -10.84
C ALA A 29 -13.19 -13.27 -10.59
N ALA A 30 -11.86 -13.44 -10.55
CA ALA A 30 -11.25 -14.72 -10.22
C ALA A 30 -11.54 -15.14 -8.78
N ALA A 31 -11.47 -14.23 -7.81
CA ALA A 31 -11.78 -14.51 -6.42
C ALA A 31 -13.24 -14.94 -6.24
N TRP A 32 -14.18 -14.23 -6.88
CA TRP A 32 -15.60 -14.59 -6.89
C TRP A 32 -15.85 -15.97 -7.50
N LEU A 33 -15.22 -16.26 -8.65
CA LEU A 33 -15.35 -17.57 -9.31
C LEU A 33 -14.79 -18.69 -8.43
N ILE A 34 -13.61 -18.49 -7.83
CA ILE A 34 -12.99 -19.45 -6.90
C ILE A 34 -13.92 -19.71 -5.72
N GLY A 35 -14.49 -18.66 -5.11
CA GLY A 35 -15.43 -18.78 -4.00
C GLY A 35 -16.69 -19.57 -4.37
N THR A 36 -17.18 -19.40 -5.60
CA THR A 36 -18.35 -20.14 -6.11
C THR A 36 -18.02 -21.61 -6.34
N VAL A 37 -16.92 -21.90 -7.04
CA VAL A 37 -16.49 -23.26 -7.40
C VAL A 37 -16.09 -24.06 -6.16
N MET A 38 -15.49 -23.40 -5.16
CA MET A 38 -15.03 -24.02 -3.92
C MET A 38 -15.99 -23.80 -2.74
N SER A 39 -17.27 -23.48 -3.00
CA SER A 39 -18.26 -23.17 -1.94
C SER A 39 -18.48 -24.28 -0.92
N GLY A 40 -18.17 -25.54 -1.26
CA GLY A 40 -18.22 -26.68 -0.34
C GLY A 40 -16.92 -26.98 0.41
N CYS A 41 -15.87 -26.20 0.21
CA CYS A 41 -14.55 -26.40 0.85
C CYS A 41 -14.42 -25.60 2.16
N ASP A 42 -13.38 -25.93 2.94
CA ASP A 42 -12.99 -25.15 4.12
C ASP A 42 -12.68 -23.69 3.74
N SER A 43 -13.23 -22.75 4.50
CA SER A 43 -13.17 -21.31 4.18
C SER A 43 -11.75 -20.72 4.21
N GLN A 44 -10.85 -21.28 5.04
CA GLN A 44 -9.45 -20.87 5.09
C GLN A 44 -8.73 -21.35 3.83
N ILE A 45 -9.01 -22.57 3.37
CA ILE A 45 -8.49 -23.08 2.09
C ILE A 45 -8.97 -22.20 0.93
N VAL A 46 -10.27 -21.89 0.86
CA VAL A 46 -10.83 -21.02 -0.20
C VAL A 46 -10.14 -19.65 -0.19
N SER A 47 -10.03 -19.02 0.98
CA SER A 47 -9.40 -17.71 1.14
C SER A 47 -7.91 -17.73 0.76
N SER A 48 -7.18 -18.80 1.09
CA SER A 48 -5.79 -18.98 0.66
C SER A 48 -5.66 -19.13 -0.86
N VAL A 49 -6.55 -19.88 -1.51
CA VAL A 49 -6.55 -20.03 -2.98
C VAL A 49 -6.89 -18.72 -3.69
N GLN A 50 -7.91 -18.00 -3.21
CA GLN A 50 -8.25 -16.66 -3.70
C GLN A 50 -7.06 -15.71 -3.55
N SER A 51 -6.40 -15.73 -2.40
CA SER A 51 -5.24 -14.89 -2.13
C SER A 51 -4.04 -15.21 -3.02
N LEU A 52 -3.74 -16.49 -3.25
CA LEU A 52 -2.69 -16.93 -4.18
C LEU A 52 -3.00 -16.52 -5.62
N SER A 53 -4.25 -16.67 -6.06
CA SER A 53 -4.72 -16.20 -7.37
C SER A 53 -4.49 -14.69 -7.52
N SER A 54 -4.90 -13.91 -6.52
CA SER A 54 -4.67 -12.47 -6.44
C SER A 54 -3.18 -12.13 -6.52
N VAL A 55 -2.30 -12.82 -5.80
CA VAL A 55 -0.83 -12.62 -5.89
C VAL A 55 -0.33 -12.84 -7.32
N ILE A 56 -0.78 -13.89 -8.00
CA ILE A 56 -0.34 -14.20 -9.37
C ILE A 56 -0.81 -13.12 -10.36
N ILE A 57 -2.07 -12.72 -10.28
CA ILE A 57 -2.66 -11.74 -11.20
C ILE A 57 -2.06 -10.35 -10.95
N LEU A 58 -2.01 -9.93 -9.68
CA LEU A 58 -1.67 -8.58 -9.28
C LEU A 58 -0.18 -8.32 -9.20
N TYR A 59 0.63 -9.30 -8.82
CA TYR A 59 2.08 -9.16 -8.73
C TYR A 59 2.80 -9.88 -9.87
N GLY A 60 2.37 -11.07 -10.28
CA GLY A 60 3.00 -11.76 -11.41
C GLY A 60 2.72 -11.07 -12.73
N LEU A 61 1.45 -11.13 -13.16
CA LEU A 61 1.03 -10.67 -14.49
C LEU A 61 1.11 -9.15 -14.63
N ALA A 62 0.54 -8.39 -13.70
CA ALA A 62 0.48 -6.94 -13.82
C ALA A 62 1.86 -6.26 -13.83
N ILE A 63 2.81 -6.76 -13.02
CA ILE A 63 4.20 -6.29 -13.03
C ILE A 63 4.87 -6.62 -14.36
N ALA A 64 4.73 -7.85 -14.87
CA ALA A 64 5.33 -8.27 -16.12
C ALA A 64 4.82 -7.43 -17.31
N VAL A 65 3.50 -7.21 -17.39
CA VAL A 65 2.89 -6.36 -18.43
C VAL A 65 3.36 -4.92 -18.29
N THR A 66 3.39 -4.38 -17.06
CA THR A 66 3.90 -3.01 -16.82
C THR A 66 5.36 -2.87 -17.24
N ALA A 67 6.23 -3.79 -16.83
CA ALA A 67 7.64 -3.79 -17.23
C ALA A 67 7.78 -3.83 -18.75
N ARG A 68 6.96 -4.63 -19.44
CA ARG A 68 6.95 -4.72 -20.90
C ARG A 68 6.52 -3.41 -21.57
N VAL A 69 5.51 -2.72 -21.05
CA VAL A 69 5.04 -1.39 -21.52
C VAL A 69 6.13 -0.33 -21.36
N PHE A 70 6.85 -0.36 -20.24
CA PHE A 70 7.96 0.56 -20.01
C PHE A 70 9.25 0.19 -20.77
N GLY A 71 9.31 -0.99 -21.39
CA GLY A 71 10.54 -1.52 -21.98
C GLY A 71 11.60 -1.83 -20.91
N TYR A 72 11.17 -2.03 -19.68
CA TYR A 72 12.03 -2.27 -18.53
C TYR A 72 12.44 -3.74 -18.49
N ARG A 73 13.74 -4.00 -18.42
CA ARG A 73 14.31 -5.33 -18.20
C ARG A 73 14.74 -5.44 -16.75
N PHE A 74 14.50 -6.60 -16.14
CA PHE A 74 14.89 -6.84 -14.75
C PHE A 74 16.40 -6.57 -14.57
N ASP A 75 16.71 -5.67 -13.65
CA ASP A 75 18.07 -5.29 -13.31
C ASP A 75 18.31 -5.54 -11.81
N LYS A 76 19.16 -6.53 -11.51
CA LYS A 76 19.55 -6.89 -10.14
C LYS A 76 20.19 -5.72 -9.39
N THR A 77 20.78 -4.75 -10.12
CA THR A 77 21.42 -3.58 -9.52
C THR A 77 20.42 -2.62 -8.86
N VAL A 78 19.11 -2.80 -9.08
CA VAL A 78 18.08 -2.04 -8.37
C VAL A 78 18.09 -2.34 -6.86
N TYR A 79 18.52 -3.54 -6.45
CA TYR A 79 18.74 -3.95 -5.04
C TYR A 79 20.19 -3.74 -4.55
N LYS A 80 21.00 -2.93 -5.24
CA LYS A 80 22.39 -2.67 -4.81
C LYS A 80 22.50 -2.08 -3.41
N LYS A 81 23.71 -2.13 -2.83
CA LYS A 81 24.03 -1.53 -1.52
C LYS A 81 23.58 -0.07 -1.47
N PRO A 82 22.74 0.33 -0.51
CA PRO A 82 22.16 1.66 -0.46
C PRO A 82 23.19 2.72 -0.09
N LYS A 83 23.14 3.87 -0.79
CA LYS A 83 23.86 5.06 -0.35
C LYS A 83 23.14 5.63 0.87
N ARG A 84 23.88 5.97 1.93
CA ARG A 84 23.35 6.70 3.10
C ARG A 84 22.23 5.95 3.86
N LEU A 85 22.42 4.64 4.10
CA LEU A 85 21.43 3.77 4.77
C LEU A 85 20.89 4.33 6.09
N GLY A 86 21.74 4.83 6.99
CA GLY A 86 21.27 5.40 8.27
C GLY A 86 20.32 6.59 8.08
N LYS A 87 20.61 7.47 7.10
CA LYS A 87 19.71 8.57 6.76
C LYS A 87 18.41 8.08 6.14
N ALA A 88 18.44 6.98 5.38
CA ALA A 88 17.24 6.35 4.82
C ALA A 88 16.35 5.75 5.92
N ILE A 89 16.91 4.92 6.80
CA ILE A 89 16.17 4.28 7.91
C ILE A 89 15.58 5.32 8.85
N SER A 90 16.27 6.44 9.08
CA SER A 90 15.72 7.54 9.89
C SER A 90 14.43 8.15 9.31
N TRP A 91 14.05 7.86 8.05
CA TRP A 91 12.76 8.26 7.47
C TRP A 91 11.61 7.33 7.84
N PHE A 92 11.87 6.16 8.42
CA PHE A 92 10.82 5.23 8.80
C PHE A 92 9.80 5.84 9.77
N VAL A 93 10.25 6.37 10.92
CA VAL A 93 9.35 6.99 11.91
C VAL A 93 8.55 8.17 11.31
N PRO A 94 9.17 9.13 10.59
CA PRO A 94 8.46 10.15 9.83
C PRO A 94 7.41 9.63 8.85
N MET A 95 7.78 8.65 8.03
CA MET A 95 6.90 8.05 7.04
C MET A 95 5.73 7.32 7.70
N TYR A 96 6.02 6.54 8.74
CA TYR A 96 5.05 5.81 9.51
C TYR A 96 4.03 6.76 10.14
N GLY A 97 4.49 7.83 10.79
CA GLY A 97 3.60 8.83 11.38
C GLY A 97 2.76 9.57 10.36
N ALA A 98 3.34 10.04 9.25
CA ALA A 98 2.58 10.71 8.20
C ALA A 98 1.52 9.79 7.57
N GLY A 99 1.87 8.52 7.31
CA GLY A 99 0.94 7.52 6.80
C GLY A 99 -0.18 7.22 7.80
N GLN A 100 0.15 6.92 9.05
CA GLN A 100 -0.85 6.56 10.04
C GLN A 100 -1.79 7.70 10.42
N ILE A 101 -1.28 8.93 10.51
CA ILE A 101 -2.16 10.10 10.72
C ILE A 101 -3.09 10.31 9.52
N ALA A 102 -2.60 10.13 8.29
CA ALA A 102 -3.47 10.20 7.13
C ALA A 102 -4.55 9.10 7.15
N ASN A 103 -4.18 7.88 7.55
CA ASN A 103 -5.14 6.77 7.71
C ASN A 103 -6.22 7.11 8.75
N ILE A 104 -5.81 7.59 9.94
CA ILE A 104 -6.73 8.00 11.01
C ILE A 104 -7.66 9.12 10.56
N ILE A 105 -7.14 10.13 9.85
CA ILE A 105 -7.95 11.23 9.31
C ILE A 105 -9.00 10.70 8.34
N VAL A 106 -8.62 9.80 7.43
CA VAL A 106 -9.54 9.23 6.44
C VAL A 106 -10.61 8.39 7.13
N LEU A 107 -10.24 7.60 8.14
CA LEU A 107 -11.20 6.83 8.94
C LEU A 107 -12.16 7.76 9.70
N ALA A 108 -11.64 8.81 10.34
CA ALA A 108 -12.45 9.81 11.05
C ALA A 108 -13.41 10.55 10.11
N VAL A 109 -12.95 10.95 8.93
CA VAL A 109 -13.79 11.57 7.89
C VAL A 109 -14.89 10.62 7.43
N SER A 110 -14.56 9.35 7.21
CA SER A 110 -15.53 8.35 6.76
C SER A 110 -16.61 8.11 7.82
N PHE A 111 -16.21 8.03 9.09
CA PHE A 111 -17.11 7.87 10.22
C PHE A 111 -18.01 9.11 10.44
N LEU A 112 -17.43 10.32 10.37
CA LEU A 112 -18.12 11.57 10.72
C LEU A 112 -18.93 12.19 9.57
N LEU A 113 -18.45 12.09 8.32
CA LEU A 113 -19.06 12.81 7.18
C LEU A 113 -19.89 11.90 6.27
N ILE A 114 -19.49 10.63 6.12
CA ILE A 114 -20.17 9.70 5.21
C ILE A 114 -21.24 8.89 5.99
N HIS A 115 -21.28 9.03 7.33
CA HIS A 115 -22.08 8.18 8.24
C HIS A 115 -21.93 6.69 7.93
N ASN A 116 -20.80 6.32 7.33
CA ASN A 116 -20.62 4.98 6.82
C ASN A 116 -20.10 4.11 7.95
N GLN A 117 -21.03 3.55 8.74
CA GLN A 117 -20.69 2.55 9.75
C GLN A 117 -19.91 1.37 9.12
N SER A 118 -20.13 1.08 7.83
CA SER A 118 -19.35 0.10 7.06
C SER A 118 -17.88 0.46 6.87
N ALA A 119 -17.40 1.70 6.99
CA ALA A 119 -15.95 1.96 6.89
C ALA A 119 -15.18 1.39 8.09
N VAL A 120 -15.81 1.46 9.27
CA VAL A 120 -15.32 0.83 10.50
C VAL A 120 -15.61 -0.66 10.43
N GLU A 121 -16.80 -1.05 9.96
CA GLU A 121 -17.17 -2.45 9.71
C GLU A 121 -16.23 -3.08 8.68
N ASP A 122 -16.11 -2.74 7.41
CA ASP A 122 -15.14 -3.28 6.43
C ASP A 122 -13.67 -3.36 6.88
N THR A 123 -13.23 -2.48 7.78
CA THR A 123 -11.92 -2.60 8.44
C THR A 123 -11.95 -3.69 9.52
N LEU A 124 -13.04 -3.78 10.28
CA LEU A 124 -13.30 -4.74 11.36
C LEU A 124 -14.01 -6.04 10.92
N THR A 125 -14.61 -6.16 9.74
CA THR A 125 -15.51 -7.23 9.30
C THR A 125 -14.65 -8.41 8.88
N PRO A 126 -13.53 -8.25 8.15
CA PRO A 126 -12.51 -9.28 8.06
C PRO A 126 -11.97 -9.67 9.44
N ILE A 127 -12.02 -8.81 10.46
CA ILE A 127 -11.52 -9.07 11.83
C ILE A 127 -12.56 -9.78 12.71
N VAL A 128 -13.85 -9.50 12.55
CA VAL A 128 -14.95 -9.85 13.47
C VAL A 128 -15.94 -10.85 12.85
N SER A 129 -16.20 -10.79 11.54
CA SER A 129 -17.20 -11.64 10.87
C SER A 129 -16.67 -13.01 10.40
N SER A 130 -15.35 -13.19 10.34
CA SER A 130 -14.76 -14.53 10.32
C SER A 130 -14.70 -15.07 11.75
N GLY A 131 -15.87 -15.37 12.34
CA GLY A 131 -16.10 -15.81 13.71
C GLY A 131 -15.57 -17.21 14.07
N THR A 132 -14.46 -17.62 13.48
CA THR A 132 -13.69 -18.80 13.84
C THR A 132 -12.23 -18.36 13.85
N GLY A 133 -11.51 -18.51 14.98
CA GLY A 133 -10.11 -18.16 14.99
C GLY A 133 -9.38 -18.81 13.82
N SER A 134 -8.50 -18.04 13.23
CA SER A 134 -7.76 -18.47 12.06
C SER A 134 -6.70 -19.48 12.48
N GLY A 135 -6.63 -20.63 11.79
CA GLY A 135 -5.59 -21.62 12.06
C GLY A 135 -4.20 -21.00 11.96
N ALA A 136 -3.26 -21.44 12.78
CA ALA A 136 -1.90 -20.86 12.83
C ALA A 136 -1.21 -20.84 11.45
N TRP A 137 -1.48 -21.83 10.60
CA TRP A 137 -0.97 -21.90 9.24
C TRP A 137 -1.53 -20.76 8.34
N TYR A 138 -2.81 -20.43 8.48
CA TYR A 138 -3.46 -19.37 7.69
C TYR A 138 -2.97 -17.99 8.15
N LEU A 139 -2.80 -17.79 9.46
CA LEU A 139 -2.20 -16.57 10.01
C LEU A 139 -0.75 -16.39 9.53
N ALA A 140 0.05 -17.47 9.50
CA ALA A 140 1.40 -17.44 8.97
C ALA A 140 1.41 -17.09 7.47
N PHE A 141 0.51 -17.68 6.69
CA PHE A 141 0.34 -17.36 5.27
C PHE A 141 0.02 -15.87 5.05
N LEU A 142 -0.97 -15.32 5.76
CA LEU A 142 -1.34 -13.90 5.69
C LEU A 142 -0.16 -13.00 6.07
N PHE A 143 0.58 -13.35 7.12
CA PHE A 143 1.74 -12.57 7.56
C PHE A 143 2.84 -12.54 6.49
N ILE A 144 3.19 -13.70 5.92
CA ILE A 144 4.20 -13.80 4.85
C ILE A 144 3.77 -12.98 3.64
N GLN A 145 2.50 -13.05 3.26
CA GLN A 145 1.97 -12.29 2.15
C GLN A 145 2.08 -10.77 2.39
N MET A 146 1.60 -10.27 3.53
CA MET A 146 1.56 -8.84 3.83
C MET A 146 2.95 -8.24 4.11
N VAL A 147 3.83 -8.99 4.78
CA VAL A 147 5.11 -8.46 5.30
C VAL A 147 6.28 -8.75 4.38
N ILE A 148 6.21 -9.80 3.57
CA ILE A 148 7.33 -10.22 2.71
C ILE A 148 6.95 -10.03 1.25
N LEU A 149 5.91 -10.71 0.76
CA LEU A 149 5.59 -10.74 -0.67
C LEU A 149 5.14 -9.37 -1.18
N ALA A 150 4.17 -8.74 -0.52
CA ALA A 150 3.64 -7.45 -0.93
C ALA A 150 4.74 -6.37 -1.01
N PRO A 151 5.57 -6.13 0.04
CA PRO A 151 6.66 -5.17 -0.04
C PRO A 151 7.68 -5.48 -1.13
N LEU A 152 8.03 -6.76 -1.34
CA LEU A 152 8.98 -7.14 -2.40
C LEU A 152 8.45 -6.80 -3.79
N PHE A 153 7.22 -7.24 -4.08
CA PHE A 153 6.62 -7.05 -5.40
C PHE A 153 6.23 -5.59 -5.65
N GLU A 154 5.64 -4.92 -4.68
CA GLU A 154 5.20 -3.53 -4.83
C GLU A 154 6.37 -2.57 -4.94
N GLU A 155 7.42 -2.72 -4.13
CA GLU A 155 8.61 -1.87 -4.29
C GLU A 155 9.32 -2.13 -5.61
N TYR A 156 9.39 -3.38 -6.05
CA TYR A 156 9.91 -3.68 -7.38
C TYR A 156 9.05 -3.04 -8.48
N TRP A 157 7.72 -3.15 -8.41
CA TRP A 157 6.82 -2.58 -9.41
C TRP A 157 6.89 -1.05 -9.46
N PHE A 158 6.64 -0.40 -8.33
CA PHE A 158 6.49 1.04 -8.30
C PHE A 158 7.86 1.73 -8.31
N ARG A 159 8.81 1.32 -7.47
CA ARG A 159 10.12 2.01 -7.34
C ARG A 159 11.16 1.44 -8.30
N GLY A 160 11.10 0.13 -8.58
CA GLY A 160 11.96 -0.53 -9.54
C GLY A 160 11.59 -0.22 -10.98
N VAL A 161 10.34 -0.46 -11.39
CA VAL A 161 9.89 -0.28 -12.77
C VAL A 161 9.43 1.17 -13.02
N ILE A 162 8.30 1.59 -12.44
CA ILE A 162 7.62 2.84 -12.82
C ILE A 162 8.49 4.06 -12.51
N GLN A 163 8.95 4.21 -11.27
CA GLN A 163 9.77 5.35 -10.86
C GLN A 163 11.07 5.41 -11.65
N THR A 164 11.82 4.31 -11.77
CA THR A 164 13.10 4.29 -12.53
C THR A 164 12.88 4.69 -13.98
N SER A 165 11.83 4.20 -14.64
CA SER A 165 11.52 4.56 -16.02
C SER A 165 11.12 6.03 -16.20
N LEU A 166 10.60 6.68 -15.17
CA LEU A 166 10.19 8.09 -15.22
C LEU A 166 11.26 9.07 -14.71
N MET A 167 12.27 8.61 -13.97
CA MET A 167 13.37 9.44 -13.44
C MET A 167 14.14 10.27 -14.49
N PRO A 168 14.35 9.80 -15.74
CA PRO A 168 14.95 10.61 -16.78
C PRO A 168 14.16 11.91 -17.03
N TYR A 169 12.83 11.88 -16.88
CA TYR A 169 11.97 13.05 -17.08
C TYR A 169 11.79 13.93 -15.83
N GLY A 170 12.55 13.67 -14.76
CA GLY A 170 12.57 14.46 -13.54
C GLY A 170 12.19 13.64 -12.31
N ASN A 171 13.06 13.63 -11.31
CA ASN A 171 12.92 12.76 -10.15
C ASN A 171 11.65 13.04 -9.33
N GLY A 172 11.29 14.32 -9.14
CA GLY A 172 10.08 14.69 -8.40
C GLY A 172 8.79 14.30 -9.12
N PHE A 173 8.80 14.36 -10.46
CA PHE A 173 7.71 13.87 -11.30
C PHE A 173 7.58 12.36 -11.18
N ALA A 174 8.69 11.63 -11.32
CA ALA A 174 8.73 10.18 -11.18
C ALA A 174 8.22 9.69 -9.81
N ILE A 175 8.63 10.35 -8.72
CA ILE A 175 8.17 10.03 -7.36
C ILE A 175 6.65 10.21 -7.24
N LEU A 176 6.11 11.33 -7.70
CA LEU A 176 4.68 11.62 -7.55
C LEU A 176 3.81 10.71 -8.43
N VAL A 177 4.20 10.44 -9.67
CA VAL A 177 3.45 9.55 -10.56
C VAL A 177 3.51 8.10 -10.07
N SER A 178 4.69 7.64 -9.62
CA SER A 178 4.83 6.31 -9.02
C SER A 178 4.01 6.17 -7.74
N ALA A 179 4.01 7.18 -6.86
CA ALA A 179 3.22 7.17 -5.64
C ALA A 179 1.71 7.15 -5.95
N LEU A 180 1.27 7.88 -6.97
CA LEU A 180 -0.12 7.86 -7.41
C LEU A 180 -0.54 6.46 -7.91
N CYS A 181 0.29 5.82 -8.73
CA CYS A 181 0.03 4.45 -9.18
C CYS A 181 -0.02 3.47 -7.99
N PHE A 182 0.90 3.62 -7.02
CA PHE A 182 0.91 2.82 -5.80
C PHE A 182 -0.36 3.00 -4.97
N GLY A 183 -0.81 4.24 -4.77
CA GLY A 183 -2.06 4.52 -4.08
C GLY A 183 -3.28 3.94 -4.79
N MET A 184 -3.39 4.16 -6.10
CA MET A 184 -4.49 3.64 -6.92
C MET A 184 -4.54 2.11 -6.94
N ALA A 185 -3.38 1.44 -6.83
CA ALA A 185 -3.32 -0.02 -6.80
C ALA A 185 -4.01 -0.65 -5.58
N HIS A 186 -4.26 0.09 -4.51
CA HIS A 186 -4.97 -0.44 -3.35
C HIS A 186 -6.48 -0.55 -3.56
N GLY A 187 -7.04 0.13 -4.57
CA GLY A 187 -8.41 -0.11 -5.02
C GLY A 187 -9.52 0.37 -4.08
N ASN A 188 -9.20 1.04 -2.97
CA ASN A 188 -10.18 1.63 -2.05
C ASN A 188 -9.71 2.99 -1.52
N ILE A 189 -10.66 3.83 -1.10
CA ILE A 189 -10.37 5.20 -0.69
C ILE A 189 -9.64 5.28 0.65
N HIS A 190 -9.93 4.35 1.56
CA HIS A 190 -9.32 4.28 2.90
C HIS A 190 -7.80 4.10 2.78
N GLN A 191 -7.38 3.20 1.89
CA GLN A 191 -5.98 2.91 1.68
C GLN A 191 -5.30 3.89 0.72
N PHE A 192 -6.00 4.38 -0.32
CA PHE A 192 -5.42 5.28 -1.32
C PHE A 192 -4.66 6.47 -0.68
N CYS A 193 -5.30 7.16 0.26
CA CYS A 193 -4.77 8.40 0.84
C CYS A 193 -3.44 8.18 1.59
N TYR A 194 -3.40 7.23 2.53
CA TYR A 194 -2.17 7.01 3.31
C TYR A 194 -1.09 6.32 2.47
N THR A 195 -1.47 5.41 1.57
CA THR A 195 -0.52 4.71 0.71
C THR A 195 0.08 5.64 -0.33
N PHE A 196 -0.64 6.66 -0.81
CA PHE A 196 -0.07 7.72 -1.64
C PHE A 196 1.01 8.51 -0.89
N ILE A 197 0.78 8.86 0.39
CA ILE A 197 1.74 9.60 1.23
C ILE A 197 2.99 8.75 1.53
N VAL A 198 2.79 7.52 1.99
CA VAL A 198 3.87 6.52 2.17
C VAL A 198 4.59 6.30 0.83
N GLY A 199 3.80 6.26 -0.25
CA GLY A 199 4.15 6.32 -1.66
C GLY A 199 5.31 7.26 -1.96
N ILE A 200 5.05 8.53 -1.68
CA ILE A 200 5.95 9.66 -1.86
C ILE A 200 7.21 9.48 -0.99
N CYS A 201 7.06 9.14 0.29
CA CYS A 201 8.18 8.95 1.22
C CYS A 201 9.16 7.87 0.74
N LEU A 202 8.65 6.69 0.40
CA LEU A 202 9.46 5.60 -0.14
C LEU A 202 10.11 5.99 -1.47
N GLY A 203 9.39 6.73 -2.33
CA GLY A 203 9.96 7.26 -3.58
C GLY A 203 11.15 8.20 -3.34
N TYR A 204 11.08 9.06 -2.33
CA TYR A 204 12.20 9.91 -1.89
C TYR A 204 13.37 9.10 -1.36
N VAL A 205 13.11 8.06 -0.56
CA VAL A 205 14.14 7.16 -0.03
C VAL A 205 14.82 6.40 -1.17
N ARG A 206 14.07 5.89 -2.15
CA ARG A 206 14.62 5.29 -3.36
C ARG A 206 15.52 6.27 -4.09
N TYR A 207 15.05 7.49 -4.35
CA TYR A 207 15.84 8.52 -5.03
C TYR A 207 17.16 8.82 -4.29
N ALA A 208 17.11 9.03 -2.97
CA ALA A 208 18.28 9.42 -2.20
C ALA A 208 19.32 8.29 -2.01
N THR A 209 18.86 7.05 -1.96
CA THR A 209 19.72 5.88 -1.72
C THR A 209 20.20 5.21 -3.01
N GLY A 210 19.46 5.41 -4.11
CA GLY A 210 19.65 4.71 -5.37
C GLY A 210 19.38 3.20 -5.29
N SER A 211 18.72 2.72 -4.22
CA SER A 211 18.41 1.31 -3.96
C SER A 211 16.95 1.16 -3.53
N ILE A 212 16.27 0.07 -3.93
CA ILE A 212 14.93 -0.26 -3.38
C ILE A 212 15.03 -1.14 -2.14
N MET A 213 16.23 -1.60 -1.76
CA MET A 213 16.41 -2.41 -0.56
C MET A 213 15.95 -1.69 0.71
N PRO A 214 16.31 -0.40 0.96
CA PRO A 214 15.79 0.33 2.11
C PRO A 214 14.27 0.54 2.06
N THR A 215 13.71 0.77 0.87
CA THR A 215 12.27 1.01 0.73
C THR A 215 11.48 -0.28 0.95
N THR A 216 11.99 -1.42 0.47
CA THR A 216 11.43 -2.76 0.73
C THR A 216 11.42 -3.06 2.22
N ILE A 217 12.52 -2.81 2.92
CA ILE A 217 12.60 -3.02 4.37
C ILE A 217 11.65 -2.08 5.11
N MET A 218 11.64 -0.78 4.78
CA MET A 218 10.76 0.18 5.43
C MET A 218 9.28 -0.13 5.18
N HIS A 219 8.93 -0.60 4.00
CA HIS A 219 7.58 -1.04 3.67
C HIS A 219 7.22 -2.33 4.43
N ALA A 220 8.10 -3.32 4.47
CA ALA A 220 7.92 -4.52 5.28
C ALA A 220 7.74 -4.20 6.78
N MET A 221 8.51 -3.25 7.32
CA MET A 221 8.35 -2.77 8.70
C MET A 221 6.99 -2.06 8.92
N PHE A 222 6.53 -1.28 7.95
CA PHE A 222 5.21 -0.63 8.02
C PHE A 222 4.11 -1.70 8.07
N ASN A 223 4.17 -2.65 7.13
CA ASN A 223 3.20 -3.74 7.03
C ASN A 223 3.30 -4.70 8.21
N SER A 224 4.48 -4.94 8.79
CA SER A 224 4.62 -5.82 9.95
C SER A 224 3.90 -5.29 11.17
N ILE A 225 3.91 -3.96 11.37
CA ILE A 225 3.16 -3.34 12.46
C ILE A 225 1.66 -3.57 12.21
N ALA A 226 1.14 -3.26 11.04
CA ALA A 226 -0.27 -3.54 10.73
C ALA A 226 -0.62 -5.04 10.83
N ALA A 227 0.25 -5.93 10.33
CA ALA A 227 0.04 -7.38 10.32
C ALA A 227 0.03 -7.98 11.74
N ILE A 228 0.87 -7.48 12.66
CA ILE A 228 0.82 -7.91 14.08
C ILE A 228 -0.54 -7.59 14.68
N ALA A 229 -1.07 -6.38 14.42
CA ALA A 229 -2.40 -6.00 14.90
C ALA A 229 -3.48 -6.93 14.33
N VAL A 230 -3.46 -7.17 13.02
CA VAL A 230 -4.41 -8.06 12.32
C VAL A 230 -4.34 -9.50 12.82
N VAL A 231 -3.13 -10.05 13.01
CA VAL A 231 -2.96 -11.42 13.52
C VAL A 231 -3.46 -11.51 14.95
N ALA A 232 -3.17 -10.52 15.80
CA ALA A 232 -3.59 -10.51 17.20
C ALA A 232 -5.13 -10.57 17.32
N VAL A 233 -5.84 -9.72 16.59
CA VAL A 233 -7.32 -9.68 16.62
C VAL A 233 -7.99 -10.89 15.96
N LYS A 234 -7.24 -11.73 15.25
CA LYS A 234 -7.74 -12.97 14.61
C LYS A 234 -7.48 -14.24 15.40
N THR A 235 -6.84 -14.13 16.57
CA THR A 235 -6.60 -15.28 17.45
C THR A 235 -7.87 -15.74 18.16
N ASP A 236 -7.96 -17.04 18.46
CA ASP A 236 -9.07 -17.60 19.27
C ASP A 236 -9.20 -16.91 20.62
N THR A 237 -8.07 -16.56 21.24
CA THR A 237 -8.04 -15.85 22.52
C THR A 237 -8.74 -14.50 22.43
N PHE A 238 -8.45 -13.70 21.40
CA PHE A 238 -9.10 -12.40 21.21
C PHE A 238 -10.60 -12.57 20.97
N VAL A 239 -10.98 -13.42 20.02
CA VAL A 239 -12.39 -13.62 19.64
C VAL A 239 -13.22 -14.10 20.83
N THR A 240 -12.68 -15.06 21.60
CA THR A 240 -13.35 -15.59 22.80
C THR A 240 -13.50 -14.52 23.88
N ALA A 241 -12.45 -13.72 24.12
CA ALA A 241 -12.47 -12.65 25.10
C ALA A 241 -13.52 -11.58 24.75
N ILE A 242 -13.55 -11.11 23.49
CA ILE A 242 -14.54 -10.12 23.03
C ILE A 242 -15.96 -10.69 23.15
N SER A 243 -16.20 -11.95 22.73
CA SER A 243 -17.51 -12.59 22.84
C SER A 243 -17.99 -12.71 24.29
N LYS A 244 -17.10 -13.04 25.23
CA LYS A 244 -17.43 -13.11 26.66
C LYS A 244 -17.83 -11.74 27.21
N MET A 245 -17.03 -10.70 26.92
CA MET A 245 -17.34 -9.32 27.34
C MET A 245 -18.69 -8.84 26.79
N GLN A 246 -18.99 -9.10 25.51
CA GLN A 246 -20.27 -8.74 24.90
C GLN A 246 -21.47 -9.43 25.57
N LYS A 247 -21.28 -10.68 26.03
CA LYS A 247 -22.31 -11.46 26.74
C LYS A 247 -22.34 -11.20 28.24
N GLY A 248 -21.53 -10.27 28.77
CA GLY A 248 -21.39 -10.01 30.21
C GLY A 248 -20.82 -11.20 31.00
N SER A 249 -20.17 -12.15 30.32
CA SER A 249 -19.54 -13.32 30.94
C SER A 249 -18.14 -12.96 31.46
N PRO A 250 -17.69 -13.54 32.58
CA PRO A 250 -16.35 -13.28 33.10
C PRO A 250 -15.27 -13.74 32.11
N VAL A 251 -14.28 -12.88 31.88
CA VAL A 251 -13.05 -13.21 31.15
C VAL A 251 -12.03 -13.82 32.11
N THR A 252 -11.21 -14.74 31.61
CA THR A 252 -10.10 -15.34 32.35
C THR A 252 -8.95 -14.33 32.50
N SER A 253 -8.08 -14.51 33.49
CA SER A 253 -6.90 -13.65 33.67
C SER A 253 -5.96 -13.68 32.46
N GLY A 254 -5.91 -14.79 31.72
CA GLY A 254 -5.12 -14.89 30.47
C GLY A 254 -5.71 -14.05 29.34
N GLU A 255 -7.04 -14.04 29.19
CA GLU A 255 -7.75 -13.20 28.22
C GLU A 255 -7.60 -11.71 28.56
N GLU A 256 -7.70 -11.34 29.83
CA GLU A 256 -7.50 -9.97 30.30
C GLU A 256 -6.06 -9.47 30.06
N ALA A 257 -5.06 -10.29 30.38
CA ALA A 257 -3.66 -9.99 30.10
C ALA A 257 -3.41 -9.82 28.59
N TYR A 258 -4.01 -10.68 27.76
CA TYR A 258 -3.92 -10.59 26.30
C TYR A 258 -4.47 -9.26 25.78
N LEU A 259 -5.68 -8.87 26.20
CA LEU A 259 -6.31 -7.61 25.81
C LEU A 259 -5.48 -6.40 26.30
N THR A 260 -4.92 -6.47 27.51
CA THR A 260 -4.06 -5.42 28.06
C THR A 260 -2.81 -5.21 27.21
N VAL A 261 -2.12 -6.30 26.84
CA VAL A 261 -0.93 -6.23 25.97
C VAL A 261 -1.29 -5.65 24.60
N LEU A 262 -2.42 -6.06 24.02
CA LEU A 262 -2.91 -5.51 22.75
C LEU A 262 -3.22 -4.00 22.86
N MET A 263 -3.83 -3.56 23.95
CA MET A 263 -4.09 -2.14 24.20
C MET A 263 -2.80 -1.33 24.34
N ILE A 264 -1.81 -1.84 25.08
CA ILE A 264 -0.49 -1.21 25.19
C ILE A 264 0.14 -1.08 23.80
N TYR A 265 0.09 -2.14 23.00
CA TYR A 265 0.60 -2.15 21.63
C TYR A 265 -0.06 -1.08 20.76
N VAL A 266 -1.39 -0.97 20.78
CA VAL A 266 -2.15 0.05 20.03
C VAL A 266 -1.76 1.46 20.49
N VAL A 267 -1.66 1.70 21.80
CA VAL A 267 -1.24 3.00 22.34
C VAL A 267 0.17 3.37 21.88
N LEU A 268 1.11 2.42 21.91
CA LEU A 268 2.48 2.65 21.41
C LEU A 268 2.48 2.99 19.92
N VAL A 269 1.68 2.29 19.11
CA VAL A 269 1.51 2.59 17.68
C VAL A 269 1.01 4.01 17.46
N LEU A 270 0.04 4.48 18.25
CA LEU A 270 -0.49 5.84 18.16
C LEU A 270 0.54 6.90 18.61
N ILE A 271 1.30 6.62 19.67
CA ILE A 271 2.38 7.51 20.13
C ILE A 271 3.45 7.64 19.03
N ILE A 272 3.88 6.53 18.44
CA ILE A 272 4.86 6.53 17.33
C ILE A 272 4.28 7.29 16.12
N ALA A 273 2.97 7.18 15.87
CA ALA A 273 2.34 7.93 14.78
C ALA A 273 2.40 9.45 15.01
N LEU A 274 2.10 9.92 16.22
CA LEU A 274 2.16 11.33 16.60
C LEU A 274 3.59 11.88 16.55
N VAL A 275 4.53 11.18 17.17
CA VAL A 275 5.97 11.53 17.14
C VAL A 275 6.48 11.55 15.70
N GLY A 276 6.09 10.54 14.91
CA GLY A 276 6.44 10.43 13.50
C GLY A 276 5.92 11.59 12.66
N MET A 277 4.67 12.01 12.87
CA MET A 277 4.12 13.17 12.15
C MET A 277 4.89 14.46 12.47
N GLY A 278 5.23 14.70 13.74
CA GLY A 278 6.10 15.81 14.13
C GLY A 278 7.48 15.75 13.45
N ALA A 279 8.09 14.57 13.42
CA ALA A 279 9.37 14.34 12.75
C ALA A 279 9.30 14.52 11.22
N ALA A 280 8.16 14.15 10.60
CA ALA A 280 7.90 14.35 9.18
C ALA A 280 7.86 15.83 8.81
N ILE A 281 7.12 16.63 9.57
CA ILE A 281 7.05 18.09 9.38
C ILE A 281 8.45 18.71 9.52
N GLY A 282 9.21 18.32 10.55
CA GLY A 282 10.57 18.81 10.78
C GLY A 282 11.53 18.45 9.63
N LYS A 283 11.50 17.20 9.16
CA LYS A 283 12.35 16.76 8.05
C LYS A 283 11.98 17.42 6.72
N LEU A 284 10.69 17.59 6.42
CA LEU A 284 10.25 18.23 5.18
C LEU A 284 10.70 19.70 5.11
N LYS A 285 10.72 20.41 6.25
CA LYS A 285 11.23 21.80 6.31
C LYS A 285 12.75 21.88 6.14
N ASN A 286 13.49 20.98 6.79
CA ASN A 286 14.95 21.16 6.97
C ASN A 286 15.82 20.34 6.02
N ASN A 287 15.29 19.30 5.37
CA ASN A 287 16.12 18.34 4.66
C ASN A 287 16.25 18.63 3.16
N ARG A 288 17.23 19.48 2.80
CA ARG A 288 17.59 19.76 1.40
C ARG A 288 18.13 18.54 0.64
N LEU A 289 18.58 17.50 1.34
CA LEU A 289 19.19 16.29 0.76
C LEU A 289 18.23 15.48 -0.13
N TYR A 290 16.92 15.65 0.08
CA TYR A 290 15.87 14.94 -0.65
C TYR A 290 15.20 15.81 -1.71
N ARG A 291 15.72 17.01 -2.00
CA ARG A 291 15.19 17.82 -3.10
C ARG A 291 15.48 17.13 -4.44
N PRO A 292 14.46 16.65 -5.16
CA PRO A 292 14.70 15.89 -6.38
C PRO A 292 15.22 16.82 -7.47
N VAL A 293 16.35 16.45 -8.08
CA VAL A 293 16.88 17.19 -9.23
C VAL A 293 15.93 17.03 -10.41
N ASN A 294 15.75 18.12 -11.16
CA ASN A 294 15.02 18.06 -12.41
C ASN A 294 15.94 17.59 -13.54
N ASN A 295 15.98 16.28 -13.79
CA ASN A 295 16.81 15.68 -14.85
C ASN A 295 16.34 15.99 -16.29
N TYR A 296 15.25 16.72 -16.45
CA TYR A 296 14.75 17.17 -17.76
C TYR A 296 14.38 18.65 -17.67
N PRO A 297 15.35 19.57 -17.79
CA PRO A 297 15.19 21.00 -17.51
C PRO A 297 14.36 21.75 -18.56
N GLU A 298 14.17 21.17 -19.75
CA GLU A 298 13.35 21.73 -20.85
C GLU A 298 11.91 22.01 -20.44
N LEU A 299 11.39 21.26 -19.46
CA LEU A 299 10.07 21.50 -18.89
C LEU A 299 10.18 21.85 -17.41
N SER A 300 9.47 22.90 -17.00
CA SER A 300 9.20 23.20 -15.60
C SER A 300 8.33 22.11 -14.96
N LYS A 301 8.32 22.05 -13.63
CA LYS A 301 7.44 21.12 -12.88
C LYS A 301 5.97 21.28 -13.31
N LYS A 302 5.48 22.52 -13.43
CA LYS A 302 4.09 22.83 -13.81
C LYS A 302 3.77 22.28 -15.21
N GLN A 303 4.68 22.46 -16.17
CA GLN A 303 4.48 21.94 -17.53
C GLN A 303 4.43 20.41 -17.57
N LYS A 304 5.23 19.72 -16.76
CA LYS A 304 5.20 18.24 -16.70
C LYS A 304 3.88 17.71 -16.17
N PHE A 305 3.38 18.27 -15.07
CA PHE A 305 2.10 17.87 -14.51
C PHE A 305 0.93 18.25 -15.41
N ALA A 306 0.99 19.41 -16.07
CA ALA A 306 0.00 19.76 -17.07
C ALA A 306 0.00 18.80 -18.27
N ALA A 307 1.18 18.35 -18.71
CA ALA A 307 1.31 17.42 -19.84
C ALA A 307 0.74 16.03 -19.53
N ILE A 308 1.06 15.45 -18.35
CA ILE A 308 0.49 14.15 -17.97
C ILE A 308 -1.02 14.24 -17.72
N ALA A 309 -1.49 15.32 -17.09
CA ALA A 309 -2.91 15.53 -16.82
C ALA A 309 -3.76 15.73 -18.08
N LYS A 310 -3.14 16.19 -19.19
CA LYS A 310 -3.78 16.33 -20.51
C LYS A 310 -3.59 15.09 -21.40
N ASN A 311 -2.85 14.08 -20.95
CA ASN A 311 -2.62 12.88 -21.75
C ASN A 311 -3.89 12.00 -21.73
N PRO A 312 -4.47 11.66 -22.90
CA PRO A 312 -5.75 10.95 -22.94
C PRO A 312 -5.69 9.56 -22.30
N ILE A 313 -4.59 8.83 -22.47
CA ILE A 313 -4.43 7.49 -21.88
C ILE A 313 -4.33 7.60 -20.35
N PHE A 314 -3.63 8.63 -19.86
CA PHE A 314 -3.54 8.88 -18.43
C PHE A 314 -4.89 9.25 -17.81
N ILE A 315 -5.66 10.11 -18.47
CA ILE A 315 -7.02 10.47 -18.03
C ILE A 315 -7.90 9.22 -17.94
N VAL A 316 -7.91 8.38 -18.99
CA VAL A 316 -8.70 7.15 -18.99
C VAL A 316 -8.29 6.21 -17.84
N GLY A 317 -6.98 5.96 -17.68
CA GLY A 317 -6.49 5.10 -16.60
C GLY A 317 -6.81 5.65 -15.21
N PHE A 318 -6.64 6.96 -15.00
CA PHE A 318 -6.95 7.62 -13.74
C PHE A 318 -8.44 7.52 -13.42
N LEU A 319 -9.31 7.86 -14.37
CA LEU A 319 -10.77 7.79 -14.19
C LEU A 319 -11.25 6.36 -13.96
N ALA A 320 -10.66 5.36 -14.64
CA ALA A 320 -11.00 3.95 -14.42
C ALA A 320 -10.65 3.49 -13.00
N CYS A 321 -9.44 3.80 -12.50
CA CYS A 321 -9.07 3.50 -11.12
C CYS A 321 -9.96 4.24 -10.11
N THR A 322 -10.27 5.52 -10.35
CA THR A 322 -11.15 6.30 -9.48
C THR A 322 -12.58 5.75 -9.47
N ALA A 323 -13.12 5.40 -10.63
CA ALA A 323 -14.45 4.79 -10.74
C ALA A 323 -14.51 3.46 -9.98
N TYR A 324 -13.48 2.61 -10.13
CA TYR A 324 -13.35 1.37 -9.35
C TYR A 324 -13.38 1.63 -7.84
N ILE A 325 -12.55 2.57 -7.35
CA ILE A 325 -12.49 2.94 -5.93
C ILE A 325 -13.86 3.41 -5.41
N ILE A 326 -14.58 4.21 -6.20
CA ILE A 326 -15.91 4.70 -5.83
C ILE A 326 -16.92 3.55 -5.80
N VAL A 327 -16.90 2.66 -6.79
CA VAL A 327 -17.79 1.50 -6.85
C VAL A 327 -17.58 0.58 -5.65
N VAL A 328 -16.32 0.26 -5.32
CA VAL A 328 -15.97 -0.57 -4.15
C VAL A 328 -16.35 0.11 -2.82
N MET A 329 -16.48 1.44 -2.78
CA MET A 329 -16.92 2.16 -1.58
C MET A 329 -18.45 2.14 -1.39
N ILE A 330 -19.22 1.89 -2.45
CA ILE A 330 -20.69 1.96 -2.45
C ILE A 330 -21.33 0.57 -2.32
N ILE A 331 -20.67 -0.46 -2.86
CA ILE A 331 -21.12 -1.86 -2.82
C ILE A 331 -20.65 -2.50 -1.53
#